data_AF-A0A6A5BV52-F1
#
_entry.id   AF-A0A6A5BV52-F1
#
_cell.length_a   1.000
_cell.length_b   1.000
_cell.length_c   1.000
_cell.angle_alpha   90.00
_cell.angle_beta   90.00
_cell.angle_gamma   90.00
#
_symmetry.space_group_name_H-M   'P 1'
#
loop_
_entity.id
_entity.type
_entity.pdbx_description
1 polymer ?
#
loop_
_entity_poly.entity_id
_entity_poly.type
_entity_poly.pdbx_seq_one_letter_code
_entity_poly.pdbx_strand_id
1 'polypeptide(L)'
;MSSNTAATTSSSVDTATLRSVRSLYNANEISVAMNVAKSRERCRWAAGYFCFLSLGSLGYWGIAKRFPVGVLLPLSAVGAYTLWEYDLGYGTKLHRMSQEAQNIQTKERYKYFGKY
;
A
#
# COMPACT_ATOMS: atom_id res chain seq x y z
N MET A 1 2.88 48.98 -29.18
CA MET A 1 3.52 47.65 -29.09
C MET A 1 3.31 47.01 -27.70
N SER A 2 2.10 47.03 -27.12
CA SER A 2 1.85 46.62 -25.72
C SER A 2 0.93 45.38 -25.56
N SER A 3 0.42 44.83 -26.66
CA SER A 3 -0.57 43.74 -26.65
C SER A 3 0.04 42.34 -26.55
N ASN A 4 1.29 42.14 -26.96
CA ASN A 4 1.93 40.81 -26.97
C ASN A 4 2.38 40.36 -25.57
N THR A 5 2.63 41.30 -24.65
CA THR A 5 3.15 40.99 -23.31
C THR A 5 2.09 40.29 -22.46
N ALA A 6 0.83 40.74 -22.51
CA ALA A 6 -0.26 40.16 -21.72
C ALA A 6 -0.62 38.71 -22.14
N ALA A 7 -0.61 38.41 -23.45
CA ALA A 7 -0.90 37.07 -23.97
C ALA A 7 0.21 36.04 -23.65
N THR A 8 1.45 36.50 -23.50
CA THR A 8 2.59 35.65 -23.14
C THR A 8 2.59 35.33 -21.63
N THR A 9 2.14 36.28 -20.80
CA THR A 9 2.02 36.06 -19.35
C THR A 9 0.84 35.14 -19.01
N SER A 10 -0.32 35.26 -19.66
CA SER A 10 -1.46 34.36 -19.40
C SER A 10 -1.17 32.90 -19.82
N SER A 11 -0.55 32.68 -20.99
CA SER A 11 -0.19 31.34 -21.47
C SER A 11 0.88 30.64 -20.62
N SER A 12 1.84 31.39 -20.06
CA SER A 12 2.84 30.83 -19.15
C SER A 12 2.26 30.42 -17.78
N VAL A 13 1.28 31.17 -17.26
CA VAL A 13 0.56 30.83 -16.03
C VAL A 13 -0.35 29.61 -16.25
N ASP A 14 -1.04 29.52 -17.38
CA ASP A 14 -1.88 28.37 -17.72
C ASP A 14 -1.05 27.08 -17.87
N THR A 15 0.11 27.17 -18.55
CA THR A 15 1.00 26.01 -18.70
C THR A 15 1.64 25.58 -17.37
N ALA A 16 1.98 26.51 -16.48
CA ALA A 16 2.46 26.19 -15.14
C ALA A 16 1.38 25.47 -14.30
N THR A 17 0.13 25.95 -14.37
CA THR A 17 -1.02 25.37 -13.67
C THR A 17 -1.35 23.96 -14.19
N LEU A 18 -1.29 23.76 -15.51
CA LEU A 18 -1.49 22.43 -16.11
C LEU A 18 -0.40 21.43 -15.67
N ARG A 19 0.86 21.87 -15.57
CA ARG A 19 1.96 21.04 -15.06
C ARG A 19 1.75 20.67 -13.59
N SER A 20 1.30 21.61 -12.74
CA SER A 20 1.05 21.32 -11.33
C SER A 20 -0.17 20.40 -11.13
N VAL A 21 -1.24 20.59 -11.89
CA VAL A 21 -2.40 19.68 -11.84
C VAL A 21 -2.00 18.28 -12.31
N ARG A 22 -1.18 18.18 -13.37
CA ARG A 22 -0.65 16.89 -13.85
C ARG A 22 0.23 16.19 -12.82
N SER A 23 1.10 16.92 -12.11
CA SER A 23 1.97 16.32 -11.09
C SER A 23 1.17 15.83 -9.89
N LEU A 24 0.16 16.58 -9.43
CA LEU A 24 -0.75 16.17 -8.36
C LEU A 24 -1.55 14.92 -8.75
N TYR A 25 -2.05 14.87 -9.98
CA TYR A 25 -2.76 13.71 -10.50
C TYR A 25 -1.88 12.46 -10.49
N ASN A 26 -0.67 12.56 -11.06
CA ASN A 26 0.28 11.44 -11.08
C ASN A 26 0.68 10.98 -9.66
N ALA A 27 0.89 11.91 -8.73
CA ALA A 27 1.22 11.59 -7.33
C ALA A 27 0.08 10.85 -6.61
N ASN A 28 -1.17 11.22 -6.88
CA ASN A 28 -2.34 10.54 -6.34
C ASN A 28 -2.46 9.12 -6.88
N GLU A 29 -2.23 8.90 -8.19
CA GLU A 29 -2.24 7.56 -8.78
C GLU A 29 -1.19 6.63 -8.18
N ILE A 30 0.03 7.12 -8.03
CA ILE A 30 1.13 6.35 -7.41
C ILE A 30 0.78 6.01 -5.96
N SER A 31 0.21 6.96 -5.21
CA SER A 31 -0.18 6.75 -3.81
C SER A 31 -1.28 5.69 -3.67
N VAL A 32 -2.29 5.72 -4.54
CA VAL A 32 -3.35 4.71 -4.57
C VAL A 32 -2.80 3.35 -4.99
N ALA A 33 -1.95 3.29 -6.02
CA ALA A 33 -1.32 2.04 -6.46
C ALA A 33 -0.45 1.43 -5.35
N MET A 34 0.29 2.26 -4.61
CA MET A 34 1.07 1.86 -3.44
C MET A 34 0.19 1.32 -2.31
N ASN A 35 -0.93 1.99 -2.02
CA ASN A 35 -1.88 1.52 -1.01
C ASN A 35 -2.47 0.15 -1.38
N VAL A 36 -2.78 -0.07 -2.66
CA VAL A 36 -3.26 -1.36 -3.16
C VAL A 36 -2.16 -2.43 -3.03
N ALA A 37 -0.94 -2.17 -3.49
CA ALA A 37 0.19 -3.10 -3.35
C ALA A 37 0.45 -3.46 -1.87
N LYS A 38 0.45 -2.46 -0.98
CA LYS A 38 0.60 -2.65 0.46
C LYS A 38 -0.52 -3.52 1.05
N SER A 39 -1.76 -3.32 0.61
CA SER A 39 -2.89 -4.14 1.06
C SER A 39 -2.75 -5.60 0.62
N ARG A 40 -2.28 -5.87 -0.61
CA ARG A 40 -2.07 -7.23 -1.13
C ARG A 40 -1.00 -7.97 -0.33
N GLU A 41 0.15 -7.34 -0.12
CA GLU A 41 1.24 -7.94 0.67
C GLU A 41 0.81 -8.15 2.12
N ARG A 42 0.06 -7.19 2.71
CA ARG A 42 -0.49 -7.33 4.07
C ARG A 42 -1.46 -8.51 4.18
N CYS A 43 -2.35 -8.70 3.21
CA CYS A 43 -3.28 -9.83 3.21
C CYS A 43 -2.55 -11.18 3.12
N ARG A 44 -1.52 -11.29 2.25
CA ARG A 44 -0.71 -12.51 2.14
C ARG A 44 0.02 -12.82 3.43
N TRP A 45 0.60 -11.79 4.04
CA TRP A 45 1.32 -11.91 5.29
C TRP A 45 0.40 -12.28 6.46
N ALA A 46 -0.75 -11.61 6.58
CA ALA A 46 -1.75 -11.89 7.60
C ALA A 46 -2.30 -13.32 7.46
N ALA A 47 -2.60 -13.77 6.24
CA ALA A 47 -3.05 -15.14 6.00
C ALA A 47 -2.01 -16.16 6.48
N GLY A 48 -0.73 -15.99 6.14
CA GLY A 48 0.33 -16.88 6.60
C GLY A 48 0.47 -16.90 8.13
N TYR A 49 0.43 -15.71 8.76
CA TYR A 49 0.50 -15.58 10.21
C TYR A 49 -0.68 -16.27 10.90
N PHE A 50 -1.91 -16.02 10.47
CA PHE A 50 -3.11 -16.63 11.06
C PHE A 50 -3.18 -18.14 10.80
N CYS A 51 -2.70 -18.63 9.66
CA CYS A 51 -2.55 -20.07 9.42
C CYS A 51 -1.56 -20.68 10.42
N PHE A 52 -0.38 -20.09 10.59
CA PHE A 52 0.62 -20.60 11.54
C PHE A 52 0.10 -20.56 12.98
N LEU A 53 -0.52 -19.44 13.37
CA LEU A 53 -1.11 -19.26 14.67
C LEU A 53 -2.23 -20.26 14.94
N SER A 54 -3.13 -20.48 13.97
CA SER A 54 -4.25 -21.42 14.11
C SER A 54 -3.77 -22.87 14.19
N LEU A 55 -2.79 -23.29 13.38
CA LEU A 55 -2.19 -24.62 13.49
C LEU A 55 -1.51 -24.83 14.85
N GLY A 56 -0.68 -23.88 15.29
CA GLY A 56 -0.02 -23.95 16.60
C GLY A 56 -1.02 -23.98 17.76
N SER A 57 -2.09 -23.20 17.63
CA SER A 57 -3.20 -23.16 18.59
C SER A 57 -3.95 -24.49 18.67
N LEU A 58 -4.34 -25.06 17.53
CA LEU A 58 -5.03 -26.34 17.47
C LEU A 58 -4.14 -27.49 17.98
N GLY A 59 -2.86 -27.48 17.63
CA GLY A 59 -1.89 -28.46 18.14
C GLY A 59 -1.73 -28.39 19.66
N TYR A 60 -1.61 -27.18 20.22
CA TYR A 60 -1.54 -26.99 21.67
C TYR A 60 -2.83 -27.42 22.37
N TRP A 61 -3.99 -27.11 21.81
CA TRP A 61 -5.28 -27.58 22.33
C TRP A 61 -5.38 -29.10 22.34
N GLY A 62 -4.90 -29.77 21.29
CA GLY A 62 -4.88 -31.24 21.21
C GLY A 62 -4.05 -31.91 22.32
N ILE A 63 -2.98 -31.27 22.77
CA ILE A 63 -2.07 -31.80 23.80
C ILE A 63 -2.55 -31.40 25.21
N ALA A 64 -2.82 -30.11 25.43
CA ALA A 64 -3.06 -29.57 26.76
C ALA A 64 -4.54 -29.56 27.17
N LYS A 65 -5.48 -29.72 26.21
CA LYS A 65 -6.94 -29.55 26.38
C LYS A 65 -7.38 -28.25 27.08
N ARG A 66 -6.47 -27.29 27.20
CA ARG A 66 -6.67 -25.98 27.82
C ARG A 66 -6.19 -24.94 26.83
N PHE A 67 -7.03 -23.95 26.56
CA PHE A 67 -6.69 -22.87 25.67
C PHE A 67 -6.75 -21.53 26.43
N PRO A 68 -5.62 -20.85 26.66
CA PRO A 68 -5.64 -19.52 27.26
C PRO A 68 -6.04 -18.47 26.20
N VAL A 69 -7.28 -18.56 25.69
CA VAL A 69 -7.82 -17.73 24.60
C VAL A 69 -7.66 -16.23 24.92
N GLY A 70 -7.95 -15.87 26.17
CA GLY A 70 -7.99 -14.47 26.63
C GLY A 70 -6.64 -13.75 26.62
N VAL A 71 -5.52 -14.47 26.67
CA VAL A 71 -4.17 -13.88 26.63
C VAL A 71 -3.56 -14.03 25.23
N LEU A 72 -3.79 -15.16 24.57
CA LEU A 72 -3.18 -15.45 23.27
C LEU A 72 -3.73 -14.55 22.15
N LEU A 73 -5.04 -14.24 22.17
CA LEU A 73 -5.66 -13.36 21.17
C LEU A 73 -5.03 -11.95 21.13
N PRO A 74 -5.01 -11.17 22.22
CA PRO A 74 -4.42 -9.82 22.17
C PRO A 74 -2.92 -9.87 21.87
N LEU A 75 -2.19 -10.85 22.42
CA LEU A 75 -0.75 -10.97 22.21
C LEU A 75 -0.41 -11.36 20.76
N SER A 76 -1.25 -12.18 20.12
CA SER A 76 -1.11 -12.49 18.70
C SER A 76 -1.43 -11.31 17.80
N ALA A 77 -2.41 -10.47 18.14
CA ALA A 77 -2.68 -9.25 17.37
C ALA A 77 -1.49 -8.26 17.43
N VAL A 78 -0.92 -8.06 18.62
CA VAL A 78 0.27 -7.23 18.81
C VAL A 78 1.47 -7.85 18.09
N GLY A 79 1.71 -9.15 18.27
CA GLY A 79 2.78 -9.87 17.60
C GLY A 79 2.66 -9.84 16.07
N ALA A 80 1.43 -9.90 15.56
CA ALA A 80 1.17 -9.77 14.14
C ALA A 80 1.61 -8.38 13.63
N TYR A 81 1.19 -7.33 14.33
CA TYR A 81 1.53 -5.97 13.95
C TYR A 81 3.04 -5.70 14.04
N THR A 82 3.69 -6.11 15.12
CA THR A 82 5.13 -5.86 15.34
C THR A 82 6.01 -6.61 14.36
N LEU A 83 5.70 -7.89 14.07
CA LEU A 83 6.44 -8.66 13.07
C LEU A 83 6.28 -8.08 11.66
N TRP A 84 5.08 -7.59 11.33
CA TRP A 84 4.84 -6.91 10.07
C TRP A 84 5.67 -5.61 9.94
N GLU A 85 5.69 -4.77 10.98
CA GLU A 85 6.48 -3.53 10.97
C GLU A 85 7.99 -3.80 10.96
N TYR A 86 8.43 -4.85 11.67
CA TYR A 86 9.84 -5.30 11.66
C TYR A 86 10.28 -5.74 10.26
N ASP A 87 9.47 -6.54 9.58
CA ASP A 87 9.72 -7.03 8.23
C ASP A 87 9.63 -5.90 7.17
N LEU A 88 8.78 -4.89 7.39
CA LEU A 88 8.77 -3.67 6.59
C LEU A 88 10.04 -2.82 6.77
N GLY A 89 10.59 -2.78 7.99
CA GLY A 89 11.80 -2.03 8.33
C GLY A 89 13.06 -2.50 7.59
N TYR A 90 13.10 -3.76 7.14
CA TYR A 90 14.23 -4.33 6.40
C TYR A 90 14.30 -3.90 4.91
N GLY A 91 13.34 -3.10 4.41
CA GLY A 91 13.42 -2.44 3.10
C GLY A 91 13.15 -3.34 1.88
N THR A 92 13.49 -4.63 1.93
CA THR A 92 13.28 -5.60 0.84
C THR A 92 11.80 -5.70 0.44
N LYS A 93 10.88 -5.62 1.40
CA LYS A 93 9.43 -5.59 1.13
C LYS A 93 8.93 -4.28 0.56
N LEU A 94 9.46 -3.15 1.02
CA LEU A 94 9.15 -1.84 0.46
C LEU A 94 9.53 -1.76 -1.02
N HIS A 95 10.70 -2.32 -1.38
CA HIS A 95 11.11 -2.40 -2.78
C HIS A 95 10.14 -3.24 -3.63
N ARG A 96 9.72 -4.41 -3.13
CA ARG A 96 8.76 -5.27 -3.84
C ARG A 96 7.39 -4.62 -3.99
N MET A 97 6.87 -3.98 -2.94
CA MET A 97 5.59 -3.26 -3.00
C MET A 97 5.68 -2.06 -3.95
N SER A 98 6.84 -1.39 -4.02
CA SER A 98 7.09 -0.32 -4.99
C SER A 98 7.08 -0.83 -6.43
N GLN A 99 7.74 -1.97 -6.70
CA GLN A 99 7.67 -2.63 -8.01
C GLN A 99 6.24 -3.05 -8.36
N GLU A 100 5.48 -3.58 -7.41
CA GLU A 100 4.08 -3.97 -7.64
C GLU A 100 3.19 -2.74 -7.88
N ALA A 101 3.42 -1.63 -7.16
CA ALA A 101 2.73 -0.37 -7.39
C ALA A 101 3.00 0.20 -8.79
N GLN A 102 4.26 0.13 -9.26
CA GLN A 102 4.61 0.51 -10.63
C GLN A 102 3.94 -0.41 -11.67
N ASN A 103 3.86 -1.71 -11.38
CA ASN A 103 3.17 -2.66 -12.24
C ASN A 103 1.65 -2.40 -12.28
N ILE A 104 1.03 -2.00 -11.16
CA ILE A 104 -0.38 -1.60 -11.11
C ILE A 104 -0.61 -0.32 -11.92
N GLN A 105 0.28 0.67 -11.80
CA GLN A 105 0.16 1.93 -12.53
C GLN A 105 0.33 1.75 -14.05
N THR A 106 1.16 0.80 -14.49
CA THR A 106 1.45 0.57 -15.91
C THR A 106 0.52 -0.44 -16.57
N LYS A 107 0.20 -1.54 -15.90
CA LYS A 107 -0.57 -2.67 -16.48
C LYS A 107 -2.01 -2.76 -15.99
N GLU A 108 -2.31 -2.28 -14.77
CA GLU A 108 -3.64 -2.42 -14.16
C GLU A 108 -4.34 -1.06 -13.99
N ARG A 109 -3.86 0.00 -14.65
CA ARG A 109 -4.39 1.36 -14.50
C ARG A 109 -5.89 1.43 -14.73
N TYR A 110 -6.39 0.73 -15.74
CA TYR A 110 -7.81 0.70 -16.11
C TYR A 110 -8.71 0.13 -15.00
N LYS A 111 -8.17 -0.74 -14.14
CA LYS A 111 -8.91 -1.44 -13.08
C LYS A 111 -9.14 -0.56 -11.84
N TYR A 112 -8.23 0.36 -11.55
CA TYR A 112 -8.24 1.17 -10.33
C TYR A 112 -8.49 2.66 -10.59
N PHE A 113 -8.19 3.16 -11.78
CA PHE A 113 -8.24 4.59 -12.09
C PHE A 113 -9.19 4.93 -13.24
N GLY A 114 -9.87 3.93 -13.81
CA GLY A 114 -11.00 4.08 -14.74
C GLY A 114 -10.90 5.25 -15.72
N LYS A 115 -10.23 5.05 -16.86
CA LYS A 115 -10.63 5.49 -18.21
C LYS A 115 -9.50 5.19 -19.23
N TYR A 116 -9.97 4.89 -20.43
CA TYR A 116 -9.27 4.75 -21.72
C TYR A 116 -8.21 5.84 -21.93
#